data_AF-A0A1B1RUY1-F1
#
_entry.id   AF-A0A1B1RUY1-F1
#
_cell.length_a   1.000
_cell.length_b   1.000
_cell.length_c   1.000
_cell.angle_alpha   90.00
_cell.angle_beta   90.00
_cell.angle_gamma   90.00
#
_symmetry.space_group_name_H-M   'P 1'
#
loop_
_entity.id
_entity.type
_entity.pdbx_description
1 polymer ?
#
loop_
_entity_poly.entity_id
_entity_poly.type
_entity_poly.pdbx_seq_one_letter_code
_entity_poly.pdbx_strand_id
1 'polypeptide(L)'
;RPGRYTILKNNPGAELKINLQGLAIGNGLSDPINQGGYGYYVYQLGLVDANTRNTLLEYWEIMKRYVAEENWSEATRYFDDEMVGLISEVSQIDSIYNYLQEGYGEGEYWQYLIQIKARSALHVGSTEFGNGPVSQYLYDDISKSVAPWVSELLSNYRVLIYSGQVDIIVGYPMNINYLQNLDFSAAEEYKTAERQVWRDTDGVAGYYKIAGNLTELLVRNAGHMVPA
;
A
#
# COMPACT_ATOMS: atom_id res chain seq x y z
N ARG A 1 -17.49 6.08 15.20
CA ARG A 1 -16.65 7.28 14.93
C ARG A 1 -17.01 7.81 13.54
N PRO A 2 -17.60 9.01 13.35
CA PRO A 2 -17.90 9.52 12.02
C PRO A 2 -16.77 10.45 11.57
N GLY A 3 -16.10 10.13 10.46
CA GLY A 3 -15.19 11.09 9.86
C GLY A 3 -14.18 10.47 8.92
N ARG A 4 -14.61 9.80 7.86
CA ARG A 4 -13.75 9.44 6.73
C ARG A 4 -14.56 9.68 5.44
N TYR A 5 -13.89 10.22 4.40
CA TYR A 5 -14.39 11.02 3.25
C TYR A 5 -15.14 12.33 3.60
N THR A 6 -14.63 13.07 4.60
CA THR A 6 -15.16 14.37 5.08
C THR A 6 -15.40 15.39 3.96
N ILE A 7 -14.51 15.47 2.97
CA ILE A 7 -14.69 16.36 1.83
C ILE A 7 -15.97 15.96 1.07
N LEU A 8 -16.11 14.70 0.65
CA LEU A 8 -17.30 14.24 -0.06
C LEU A 8 -18.60 14.55 0.70
N LYS A 9 -18.64 14.26 2.01
CA LYS A 9 -19.84 14.44 2.85
C LYS A 9 -20.17 15.89 3.16
N ASN A 10 -19.18 16.68 3.54
CA ASN A 10 -19.41 17.99 4.16
C ASN A 10 -19.20 19.15 3.19
N ASN A 11 -18.51 18.93 2.07
CA ASN A 11 -18.25 19.98 1.08
C ASN A 11 -19.53 20.66 0.56
N PRO A 12 -20.70 19.99 0.37
CA PRO A 12 -21.93 20.69 -0.01
C PRO A 12 -22.37 21.77 1.00
N GLY A 13 -22.17 21.55 2.30
CA GLY A 13 -22.56 22.48 3.37
C GLY A 13 -21.44 23.37 3.91
N ALA A 14 -20.18 23.15 3.52
CA ALA A 14 -19.04 23.90 4.04
C ALA A 14 -18.97 25.33 3.49
N GLU A 15 -18.50 26.26 4.32
CA GLU A 15 -18.17 27.65 3.92
C GLU A 15 -16.97 27.65 2.97
N LEU A 16 -15.89 26.94 3.33
CA LEU A 16 -14.76 26.67 2.45
C LEU A 16 -15.04 25.45 1.57
N LYS A 17 -15.14 25.67 0.26
CA LYS A 17 -15.27 24.58 -0.72
C LYS A 17 -13.89 24.04 -1.10
N ILE A 18 -13.69 22.73 -0.94
CA ILE A 18 -12.52 22.02 -1.42
C ILE A 18 -12.90 21.27 -2.69
N ASN A 19 -12.27 21.62 -3.81
CA ASN A 19 -12.52 20.99 -5.10
C ASN A 19 -11.65 19.74 -5.29
N LEU A 20 -11.94 18.67 -4.56
CA LEU A 20 -11.24 17.39 -4.73
C LEU A 20 -11.57 16.78 -6.10
N GLN A 21 -10.54 16.43 -6.87
CA GLN A 21 -10.68 15.98 -8.27
C GLN A 21 -10.34 14.49 -8.48
N GLY A 22 -9.68 13.88 -7.52
CA GLY A 22 -9.24 12.49 -7.59
C GLY A 22 -8.22 12.15 -6.51
N LEU A 23 -7.85 10.87 -6.46
CA LEU A 23 -6.86 10.33 -5.54
C LEU A 23 -5.84 9.49 -6.33
N ALA A 24 -4.60 9.49 -5.86
CA ALA A 24 -3.56 8.57 -6.31
C ALA A 24 -2.99 7.85 -5.09
N ILE A 25 -3.04 6.52 -5.08
CA ILE A 25 -2.59 5.66 -3.98
C ILE A 25 -1.52 4.73 -4.54
N GLY A 26 -0.27 4.94 -4.11
CA GLY A 26 0.89 4.16 -4.50
C GLY A 26 1.17 3.08 -3.47
N ASN A 27 1.30 1.82 -3.91
CA ASN A 27 1.67 0.68 -3.06
C ASN A 27 0.91 0.65 -1.72
N GLY A 28 -0.40 0.92 -1.77
CA GLY A 28 -1.21 1.19 -0.58
C GLY A 28 -1.82 -0.05 0.07
N LEU A 29 -1.71 -0.17 1.38
CA LEU A 29 -2.44 -1.16 2.19
C LEU A 29 -3.85 -0.62 2.48
N SER A 30 -4.85 -1.15 1.78
CA SER A 30 -6.27 -0.74 1.89
C SER A 30 -7.18 -1.83 2.44
N ASP A 31 -6.83 -3.09 2.22
CA ASP A 31 -7.63 -4.24 2.63
C ASP A 31 -6.74 -5.42 3.01
N PRO A 32 -6.20 -5.43 4.24
CA PRO A 32 -5.22 -6.43 4.68
C PRO A 32 -5.69 -7.88 4.50
N ILE A 33 -6.98 -8.16 4.67
CA ILE A 33 -7.57 -9.48 4.43
C ILE A 33 -7.29 -9.96 2.99
N ASN A 34 -7.44 -9.08 2.00
CA ASN A 34 -7.24 -9.39 0.59
C ASN A 34 -5.83 -9.05 0.09
N GLN A 35 -4.98 -8.44 0.91
CA GLN A 35 -3.60 -8.11 0.56
C GLN A 35 -2.56 -9.00 1.26
N GLY A 36 -2.94 -9.85 2.23
CA GLY A 36 -2.00 -10.72 2.96
C GLY A 36 -1.47 -11.95 2.20
N GLY A 37 -1.71 -12.07 0.89
CA GLY A 37 -1.32 -13.23 0.08
C GLY A 37 0.18 -13.36 -0.24
N TYR A 38 1.08 -13.00 0.70
CA TYR A 38 2.53 -12.95 0.48
C TYR A 38 3.10 -14.26 -0.05
N GLY A 39 2.69 -15.39 0.53
CA GLY A 39 3.21 -16.70 0.19
C GLY A 39 3.17 -16.99 -1.32
N TYR A 40 2.08 -16.66 -2.00
CA TYR A 40 1.98 -16.86 -3.46
C TYR A 40 3.01 -16.05 -4.23
N TYR A 41 3.20 -14.80 -3.84
CA TYR A 41 4.05 -13.86 -4.57
C TYR A 41 5.53 -14.17 -4.35
N VAL A 42 5.99 -14.24 -3.10
CA VAL A 42 7.42 -14.46 -2.82
C VAL A 42 7.91 -15.84 -3.24
N TYR A 43 7.01 -16.83 -3.28
CA TYR A 43 7.30 -18.15 -3.86
C TYR A 43 7.50 -18.07 -5.38
N GLN A 44 6.65 -17.34 -6.10
CA GLN A 44 6.78 -17.15 -7.54
C GLN A 44 8.00 -16.32 -7.94
N LEU A 45 8.47 -15.44 -7.04
CA LEU A 45 9.76 -14.75 -7.20
C LEU A 45 10.97 -15.66 -6.94
N GLY A 46 10.78 -16.84 -6.35
CA GLY A 46 11.86 -17.75 -5.98
C GLY A 46 12.61 -17.35 -4.71
N LEU A 47 12.06 -16.42 -3.91
CA LEU A 47 12.68 -15.95 -2.66
C LEU A 47 12.49 -16.93 -1.50
N VAL A 48 11.49 -17.81 -1.59
CA VAL A 48 11.18 -18.81 -0.58
C VAL A 48 10.81 -20.15 -1.21
N ASP A 49 10.99 -21.25 -0.47
CA ASP A 49 10.59 -22.57 -0.91
C ASP A 49 9.08 -22.85 -0.70
N ALA A 50 8.63 -24.05 -1.09
CA ALA A 50 7.24 -24.45 -0.94
C ALA A 50 6.80 -24.63 0.53
N ASN A 51 7.73 -24.93 1.45
CA ASN A 51 7.41 -25.09 2.87
C ASN A 51 7.14 -23.72 3.50
N THR A 52 8.04 -22.76 3.30
CA THR A 52 7.88 -21.39 3.77
C THR A 52 6.63 -20.74 3.17
N ARG A 53 6.34 -20.97 1.88
CA ARG A 53 5.07 -20.55 1.27
C ARG A 53 3.87 -21.06 2.07
N ASN A 54 3.83 -22.34 2.41
CA ASN A 54 2.70 -22.93 3.11
C ASN A 54 2.53 -22.32 4.51
N THR A 55 3.64 -22.06 5.22
CA THR A 55 3.63 -21.36 6.52
C THR A 55 3.07 -19.94 6.38
N LEU A 56 3.50 -19.17 5.38
CA LEU A 56 2.97 -17.82 5.13
C LEU A 56 1.46 -17.84 4.85
N LEU A 57 0.97 -18.82 4.08
CA LEU A 57 -0.46 -18.97 3.83
C LEU A 57 -1.24 -19.35 5.10
N GLU A 58 -0.66 -20.16 5.98
CA GLU A 58 -1.25 -20.47 7.29
C GLU A 58 -1.32 -19.22 8.19
N TYR A 59 -0.25 -18.42 8.24
CA TYR A 59 -0.25 -17.15 8.97
C TYR A 59 -1.29 -16.17 8.42
N TRP A 60 -1.49 -16.13 7.11
CA TRP A 60 -2.54 -15.33 6.51
C TRP A 60 -3.95 -15.80 6.94
N GLU A 61 -4.20 -17.10 7.01
CA GLU A 61 -5.46 -17.63 7.56
C GLU A 61 -5.65 -17.30 9.04
N ILE A 62 -4.58 -17.38 9.84
CA ILE A 62 -4.61 -17.00 11.26
C ILE A 62 -4.94 -15.50 11.41
N MET A 63 -4.28 -14.63 10.65
CA MET A 63 -4.56 -13.20 10.64
C MET A 63 -6.04 -12.92 10.33
N LYS A 64 -6.59 -13.58 9.31
CA LYS A 64 -8.02 -13.42 8.94
C LYS A 64 -8.97 -13.83 10.07
N ARG A 65 -8.63 -14.86 10.86
CA ARG A 65 -9.42 -15.22 12.05
C ARG A 65 -9.39 -14.12 13.11
N TYR A 66 -8.22 -13.56 13.41
CA TYR A 66 -8.12 -12.46 14.37
C TYR A 66 -8.84 -11.20 13.91
N VAL A 67 -8.84 -10.89 12.60
CA VAL A 67 -9.67 -9.80 12.07
C VAL A 67 -11.16 -10.08 12.29
N ALA A 68 -11.62 -11.31 12.05
CA ALA A 68 -13.02 -11.69 12.28
C ALA A 68 -13.43 -11.61 13.77
N GLU A 69 -12.47 -11.79 14.68
CA GLU A 69 -12.65 -11.65 16.12
C GLU A 69 -12.46 -10.22 16.63
N GLU A 70 -12.16 -9.26 15.74
CA GLU A 70 -11.76 -7.89 16.07
C GLU A 70 -10.53 -7.80 17.02
N ASN A 71 -9.70 -8.84 17.04
CA ASN A 71 -8.44 -8.83 17.76
C ASN A 71 -7.33 -8.20 16.89
N TRP A 72 -7.39 -6.88 16.77
CA TRP A 72 -6.57 -6.10 15.85
C TRP A 72 -5.07 -6.17 16.13
N SER A 73 -4.68 -6.31 17.39
CA SER A 73 -3.28 -6.42 17.80
C SER A 73 -2.68 -7.72 17.27
N GLU A 74 -3.32 -8.87 17.51
CA GLU A 74 -2.85 -10.15 16.96
C GLU A 74 -2.96 -10.21 15.44
N ALA A 75 -4.01 -9.65 14.84
CA ALA A 75 -4.12 -9.57 13.38
C ALA A 75 -2.94 -8.80 12.78
N THR A 76 -2.56 -7.68 13.38
CA THR A 76 -1.41 -6.88 12.94
C THR A 76 -0.09 -7.61 13.18
N ARG A 77 0.07 -8.29 14.32
CA ARG A 77 1.25 -9.10 14.62
C ARG A 77 1.49 -10.19 13.59
N TYR A 78 0.44 -10.92 13.19
CA TYR A 78 0.58 -11.91 12.13
C TYR A 78 0.82 -11.28 10.75
N PHE A 79 0.22 -10.11 10.47
CA PHE A 79 0.39 -9.43 9.20
C PHE A 79 1.80 -8.91 8.99
N ASP A 80 2.33 -8.18 9.97
CA ASP A 80 3.60 -7.46 9.88
C ASP A 80 4.72 -8.32 10.46
N ASP A 81 4.68 -8.60 11.77
CA ASP A 81 5.81 -9.23 12.47
C ASP A 81 6.07 -10.67 11.98
N GLU A 82 5.04 -11.52 11.89
CA GLU A 82 5.22 -12.94 11.54
C GLU A 82 5.43 -13.14 10.04
N MET A 83 4.53 -12.62 9.18
CA MET A 83 4.65 -12.84 7.74
C MET A 83 5.81 -12.07 7.12
N VAL A 84 5.91 -10.76 7.36
CA VAL A 84 6.99 -9.93 6.77
C VAL A 84 8.33 -10.26 7.41
N GLY A 85 8.34 -10.54 8.72
CA GLY A 85 9.53 -11.02 9.43
C GLY A 85 10.07 -12.32 8.85
N LEU A 86 9.23 -13.34 8.66
CA LEU A 86 9.64 -14.62 8.09
C LEU A 86 10.18 -14.48 6.66
N ILE A 87 9.57 -13.62 5.84
CA ILE A 87 10.06 -13.35 4.48
C ILE A 87 11.47 -12.76 4.55
N SER A 88 11.67 -11.77 5.40
CA SER A 88 12.97 -11.09 5.57
C SER A 88 14.04 -12.07 6.08
N GLU A 89 13.70 -12.89 7.08
CA GLU A 89 14.60 -13.88 7.67
C GLU A 89 15.02 -14.95 6.65
N VAL A 90 14.08 -15.53 5.91
CA VAL A 90 14.38 -16.66 5.01
C VAL A 90 15.04 -16.19 3.72
N SER A 91 14.57 -15.08 3.14
CA SER A 91 15.06 -14.61 1.85
C SER A 91 16.40 -13.88 1.94
N GLN A 92 16.75 -13.35 3.12
CA GLN A 92 17.98 -12.59 3.37
C GLN A 92 18.14 -11.37 2.42
N ILE A 93 17.04 -10.87 1.88
CA ILE A 93 17.04 -9.63 1.08
C ILE A 93 17.16 -8.43 2.01
N ASP A 94 17.88 -7.41 1.56
CA ASP A 94 18.10 -6.20 2.35
C ASP A 94 16.87 -5.30 2.44
N SER A 95 15.92 -5.42 1.51
CA SER A 95 14.77 -4.51 1.40
C SER A 95 13.52 -5.20 0.87
N ILE A 96 12.48 -5.23 1.70
CA ILE A 96 11.11 -5.60 1.31
C ILE A 96 10.42 -4.53 0.45
N TYR A 97 11.01 -3.33 0.36
CA TYR A 97 10.50 -2.23 -0.46
C TYR A 97 11.02 -2.32 -1.90
N ASN A 98 12.16 -2.97 -2.12
CA ASN A 98 12.71 -3.24 -3.44
C ASN A 98 13.67 -4.42 -3.35
N TYR A 99 13.22 -5.62 -3.74
CA TYR A 99 14.02 -6.84 -3.61
C TYR A 99 15.22 -6.93 -4.57
N LEU A 100 15.40 -5.94 -5.46
CA LEU A 100 16.58 -5.82 -6.32
C LEU A 100 17.66 -4.91 -5.72
N GLN A 101 17.35 -4.20 -4.64
CA GLN A 101 18.26 -3.24 -4.03
C GLN A 101 19.01 -3.87 -2.87
N GLU A 102 20.34 -3.72 -2.88
CA GLU A 102 21.21 -3.98 -1.73
C GLU A 102 21.36 -2.70 -0.90
N GLY A 103 21.20 -2.82 0.42
CA GLY A 103 21.27 -1.71 1.37
C GLY A 103 20.08 -0.72 1.33
N TYR A 104 19.82 -0.10 2.49
CA TYR A 104 18.74 0.88 2.65
C TYR A 104 19.29 2.33 2.61
N GLY A 105 18.78 3.15 1.69
CA GLY A 105 19.33 4.46 1.32
C GLY A 105 18.74 5.69 2.03
N GLU A 106 18.05 5.55 3.17
CA GLU A 106 17.38 6.70 3.81
C GLU A 106 18.32 7.71 4.52
N GLY A 107 19.62 7.44 4.56
CA GLY A 107 20.56 8.22 5.38
C GLY A 107 20.79 9.68 4.95
N GLU A 108 20.62 10.03 3.68
CA GLU A 108 21.15 11.32 3.18
C GLU A 108 20.25 12.53 3.50
N TYR A 109 18.93 12.40 3.35
CA TYR A 109 18.03 13.54 3.58
C TYR A 109 17.83 13.85 5.08
N TRP A 110 17.91 12.83 5.94
CA TRP A 110 17.79 13.01 7.39
C TRP A 110 18.87 13.94 7.93
N GLN A 111 20.12 13.73 7.48
CA GLN A 111 21.26 14.56 7.85
C GLN A 111 21.11 16.00 7.36
N TYR A 112 20.49 16.21 6.20
CA TYR A 112 20.17 17.54 5.69
C TYR A 112 19.09 18.24 6.55
N LEU A 113 18.01 17.55 6.88
CA LEU A 113 16.87 18.14 7.60
C LEU A 113 17.20 18.54 9.05
N ILE A 114 18.20 17.92 9.67
CA ILE A 114 18.66 18.32 11.02
C ILE A 114 19.63 19.51 11.00
N GLN A 115 20.10 19.97 9.84
CA GLN A 115 21.00 21.12 9.77
C GLN A 115 20.29 22.42 10.20
N ILE A 116 21.00 23.27 10.96
CA ILE A 116 20.47 24.55 11.45
C ILE A 116 19.94 25.44 10.32
N LYS A 117 20.60 25.41 9.15
CA LYS A 117 20.20 26.19 7.97
C LYS A 117 18.88 25.68 7.40
N ALA A 118 18.75 24.37 7.18
CA ALA A 118 17.52 23.76 6.67
C ALA A 118 16.35 24.00 7.65
N ARG A 119 16.57 23.77 8.94
CA ARG A 119 15.57 24.00 9.99
C ARG A 119 15.12 25.47 10.08
N SER A 120 16.07 26.41 10.00
CA SER A 120 15.75 27.84 10.00
C SER A 120 14.96 28.24 8.75
N ALA A 121 15.30 27.69 7.59
CA ALA A 121 14.60 27.98 6.34
C ALA A 121 13.17 27.40 6.29
N LEU A 122 12.93 26.28 6.97
CA LEU A 122 11.62 25.65 7.10
C LEU A 122 10.78 26.22 8.26
N HIS A 123 11.34 27.13 9.06
CA HIS A 123 10.68 27.75 10.21
C HIS A 123 10.14 26.76 11.26
N VAL A 124 10.80 25.61 11.44
CA VAL A 124 10.35 24.55 12.37
C VAL A 124 10.72 24.80 13.85
N GLY A 125 11.41 25.89 14.14
CA GLY A 125 11.82 26.26 15.50
C GLY A 125 12.68 25.17 16.18
N SER A 126 12.31 24.82 17.42
CA SER A 126 12.99 23.80 18.23
C SER A 126 12.39 22.40 18.09
N THR A 127 11.41 22.18 17.20
CA THR A 127 10.77 20.88 17.03
C THR A 127 11.78 19.84 16.51
N GLU A 128 11.88 18.70 17.17
CA GLU A 128 12.73 17.59 16.75
C GLU A 128 12.18 16.96 15.47
N PHE A 129 13.06 16.61 14.52
CA PHE A 129 12.67 15.88 13.33
C PHE A 129 12.70 14.38 13.66
N GLY A 130 11.55 13.70 13.54
CA GLY A 130 11.39 12.33 14.02
C GLY A 130 10.01 11.75 13.75
N ASN A 131 9.87 10.44 13.93
CA ASN A 131 8.62 9.70 13.67
C ASN A 131 7.69 9.61 14.90
N GLY A 132 8.18 9.91 16.11
CA GLY A 132 7.41 9.87 17.35
C GLY A 132 6.74 8.50 17.64
N PRO A 133 5.79 8.43 18.58
CA PRO A 133 5.10 7.19 18.95
C PRO A 133 3.87 6.87 18.07
N VAL A 134 3.70 7.54 16.92
CA VAL A 134 2.46 7.46 16.13
C VAL A 134 2.19 6.04 15.65
N SER A 135 3.21 5.30 15.21
CA SER A 135 3.07 3.90 14.77
C SER A 135 2.56 3.01 15.89
N GLN A 136 3.04 3.20 17.13
CA GLN A 136 2.61 2.42 18.29
C GLN A 136 1.13 2.67 18.60
N TYR A 137 0.68 3.92 18.53
CA TYR A 137 -0.73 4.26 18.79
C TYR A 137 -1.69 3.83 17.69
N LEU A 138 -1.19 3.57 16.48
CA LEU A 138 -1.97 3.16 15.32
C LEU A 138 -1.71 1.70 14.91
N TYR A 139 -1.00 0.92 15.71
CA TYR A 139 -0.63 -0.46 15.40
C TYR A 139 -1.87 -1.29 15.04
N ASP A 140 -2.90 -1.26 15.90
CA ASP A 140 -4.18 -1.94 15.66
C ASP A 140 -4.93 -1.46 14.40
N ASP A 141 -4.62 -0.27 13.86
CA ASP A 141 -5.28 0.24 12.66
C ASP A 141 -4.70 -0.37 11.37
N ILE A 142 -3.52 -1.00 11.40
CA ILE A 142 -2.86 -1.61 10.23
C ILE A 142 -3.71 -2.73 9.63
N SER A 143 -4.29 -3.59 10.46
CA SER A 143 -5.10 -4.74 10.02
C SER A 143 -6.56 -4.41 9.70
N LYS A 144 -6.99 -3.16 9.90
CA LYS A 144 -8.38 -2.74 9.64
C LYS A 144 -8.56 -2.35 8.17
N SER A 145 -9.53 -2.98 7.52
CA SER A 145 -9.88 -2.66 6.13
C SER A 145 -10.47 -1.26 5.99
N VAL A 146 -10.02 -0.53 4.98
CA VAL A 146 -10.56 0.75 4.52
C VAL A 146 -11.24 0.64 3.15
N ALA A 147 -11.36 -0.58 2.63
CA ALA A 147 -11.98 -0.91 1.34
C ALA A 147 -13.36 -0.26 1.12
N PRO A 148 -14.28 -0.22 2.12
CA PRO A 148 -15.58 0.43 1.93
C PRO A 148 -15.47 1.92 1.58
N TRP A 149 -14.45 2.63 2.08
CA TRP A 149 -14.25 4.04 1.74
C TRP A 149 -13.67 4.21 0.35
N VAL A 150 -12.78 3.30 -0.07
CA VAL A 150 -12.28 3.32 -1.45
C VAL A 150 -13.41 3.08 -2.45
N SER A 151 -14.32 2.14 -2.15
CA SER A 151 -15.53 1.90 -2.95
C SER A 151 -16.40 3.16 -3.09
N GLU A 152 -16.67 3.84 -1.97
CA GLU A 152 -17.47 5.07 -1.99
C GLU A 152 -16.77 6.21 -2.75
N LEU A 153 -15.46 6.33 -2.61
CA LEU A 153 -14.68 7.32 -3.36
C LEU A 153 -14.67 7.02 -4.86
N LEU A 154 -14.54 5.75 -5.27
CA LEU A 154 -14.61 5.33 -6.67
C LEU A 154 -15.97 5.65 -7.32
N SER A 155 -17.02 5.77 -6.52
CA SER A 155 -18.34 6.20 -7.03
C SER A 155 -18.43 7.69 -7.33
N ASN A 156 -17.49 8.50 -6.84
CA ASN A 156 -17.57 9.97 -6.88
C ASN A 156 -16.33 10.66 -7.48
N TYR A 157 -15.18 9.99 -7.48
CA TYR A 157 -13.90 10.55 -7.87
C TYR A 157 -13.10 9.56 -8.70
N ARG A 158 -12.23 10.10 -9.56
CA ARG A 158 -11.19 9.31 -10.23
C ARG A 158 -10.18 8.83 -9.18
N VAL A 159 -9.85 7.56 -9.21
CA VAL A 159 -8.85 6.97 -8.31
C VAL A 159 -7.82 6.21 -9.12
N LEU A 160 -6.56 6.60 -8.98
CA LEU A 160 -5.41 5.87 -9.49
C LEU A 160 -4.85 4.99 -8.36
N ILE A 161 -4.88 3.68 -8.55
CA ILE A 161 -4.14 2.73 -7.71
C ILE A 161 -2.92 2.29 -8.52
N TYR A 162 -1.73 2.65 -8.05
CA TYR A 162 -0.49 2.30 -8.74
C TYR A 162 0.44 1.49 -7.84
N SER A 163 1.23 0.60 -8.42
CA SER A 163 2.18 -0.22 -7.69
C SER A 163 3.48 -0.37 -8.46
N GLY A 164 4.60 -0.26 -7.74
CA GLY A 164 5.89 -0.69 -8.24
C GLY A 164 5.96 -2.21 -8.41
N GLN A 165 6.55 -2.66 -9.51
CA GLN A 165 6.69 -4.08 -9.85
C GLN A 165 7.53 -4.88 -8.85
N VAL A 166 8.52 -4.26 -8.21
CA VAL A 166 9.51 -4.96 -7.37
C VAL A 166 9.32 -4.70 -5.87
N ASP A 167 8.17 -4.18 -5.48
CA ASP A 167 7.74 -4.08 -4.08
C ASP A 167 7.29 -5.45 -3.55
N ILE A 168 7.62 -5.77 -2.29
CA ILE A 168 7.12 -6.95 -1.56
C ILE A 168 6.06 -6.58 -0.55
N ILE A 169 6.30 -5.54 0.27
CA ILE A 169 5.44 -5.25 1.43
C ILE A 169 3.99 -4.96 1.03
N VAL A 170 3.77 -4.34 -0.13
CA VAL A 170 2.42 -4.17 -0.69
C VAL A 170 2.46 -4.40 -2.20
N GLY A 171 2.97 -5.57 -2.58
CA GLY A 171 3.24 -5.93 -3.97
C GLY A 171 2.02 -5.82 -4.90
N TYR A 172 2.30 -5.62 -6.19
CA TYR A 172 1.26 -5.51 -7.22
C TYR A 172 0.23 -6.65 -7.20
N PRO A 173 0.60 -7.95 -7.10
CA PRO A 173 -0.39 -9.04 -7.05
C PRO A 173 -1.40 -8.92 -5.89
N MET A 174 -0.97 -8.32 -4.77
CA MET A 174 -1.81 -8.11 -3.60
C MET A 174 -2.85 -7.02 -3.85
N ASN A 175 -2.43 -5.90 -4.45
CA ASN A 175 -3.33 -4.85 -4.89
C ASN A 175 -4.36 -5.38 -5.92
N ILE A 176 -3.94 -6.29 -6.82
CA ILE A 176 -4.88 -6.92 -7.74
C ILE A 176 -5.88 -7.81 -7.01
N ASN A 177 -5.43 -8.66 -6.07
CA ASN A 177 -6.34 -9.50 -5.31
C ASN A 177 -7.35 -8.66 -4.52
N TYR A 178 -6.91 -7.56 -3.90
CA TYR A 178 -7.80 -6.57 -3.29
C TYR A 178 -8.83 -6.00 -4.29
N LEU A 179 -8.39 -5.45 -5.42
CA LEU A 179 -9.29 -4.82 -6.39
C LEU A 179 -10.25 -5.81 -7.06
N GLN A 180 -9.86 -7.08 -7.20
CA GLN A 180 -10.74 -8.15 -7.72
C GLN A 180 -11.88 -8.50 -6.74
N ASN A 181 -11.67 -8.29 -5.44
CA ASN A 181 -12.64 -8.55 -4.38
C ASN A 181 -13.35 -7.28 -3.89
N LEU A 182 -12.93 -6.09 -4.32
CA LEU A 182 -13.56 -4.83 -3.97
C LEU A 182 -14.92 -4.70 -4.66
N ASP A 183 -15.98 -4.50 -3.87
CA ASP A 183 -17.29 -4.14 -4.39
C ASP A 183 -17.36 -2.63 -4.63
N PHE A 184 -17.40 -2.20 -5.89
CA PHE A 184 -17.52 -0.80 -6.30
C PHE A 184 -18.31 -0.69 -7.61
N SER A 185 -18.67 0.54 -7.99
CA SER A 185 -19.59 0.83 -9.10
C SER A 185 -19.22 0.22 -10.45
N ALA A 186 -17.93 -0.07 -10.71
CA ALA A 186 -17.44 -0.68 -11.94
C ALA A 186 -16.68 -2.01 -11.70
N ALA A 187 -17.00 -2.74 -10.62
CA ALA A 187 -16.30 -3.99 -10.27
C ALA A 187 -16.39 -5.08 -11.36
N GLU A 188 -17.56 -5.29 -11.96
CA GLU A 188 -17.74 -6.28 -13.04
C GLU A 188 -17.02 -5.88 -14.33
N GLU A 189 -16.98 -4.58 -14.64
CA GLU A 189 -16.17 -4.04 -15.74
C GLU A 189 -14.69 -4.31 -15.47
N TYR A 190 -14.21 -4.03 -14.25
CA TYR A 190 -12.81 -4.26 -13.88
C TYR A 190 -12.39 -5.73 -14.00
N LYS A 191 -13.23 -6.68 -13.59
CA LYS A 191 -12.94 -8.12 -13.70
C LYS A 191 -12.67 -8.55 -15.15
N THR A 192 -13.32 -7.91 -16.12
CA THR A 192 -13.24 -8.25 -17.54
C THR A 192 -12.41 -7.28 -18.38
N ALA A 193 -12.05 -6.11 -17.85
CA ALA A 193 -11.26 -5.11 -18.56
C ALA A 193 -9.91 -5.66 -19.02
N GLU A 194 -9.55 -5.35 -20.26
CA GLU A 194 -8.30 -5.77 -20.87
C GLU A 194 -7.11 -4.96 -20.32
N ARG A 195 -6.04 -5.67 -19.96
CA ARG A 195 -4.77 -5.05 -19.56
C ARG A 195 -4.09 -4.43 -20.78
N GLN A 196 -3.80 -3.14 -20.69
CA GLN A 196 -3.12 -2.37 -21.72
C GLN A 196 -1.63 -2.20 -21.40
N VAL A 197 -0.81 -2.05 -22.43
CA VAL A 197 0.63 -1.76 -22.30
C VAL A 197 0.84 -0.26 -22.26
N TRP A 198 1.46 0.24 -21.19
CA TRP A 198 1.91 1.63 -21.11
C TRP A 198 3.36 1.73 -21.58
N ARG A 199 3.60 2.70 -22.48
CA ARG A 199 4.91 2.97 -23.05
C ARG A 199 5.30 4.43 -22.80
N ASP A 200 6.59 4.65 -22.55
CA ASP A 200 7.23 5.96 -22.52
C ASP A 200 8.25 6.07 -23.67
N THR A 201 9.14 7.06 -23.61
CA THR A 201 10.20 7.26 -24.59
C THR A 201 11.23 6.14 -24.64
N ASP A 202 11.39 5.39 -23.55
CA ASP A 202 12.45 4.40 -23.35
C ASP A 202 11.95 2.96 -23.50
N GLY A 203 10.64 2.75 -23.63
CA GLY A 203 10.04 1.49 -24.02
C GLY A 203 8.74 1.20 -23.28
N VAL A 204 8.61 -0.02 -22.74
CA VAL A 204 7.46 -0.41 -21.93
C VAL A 204 7.69 0.05 -20.49
N ALA A 205 6.99 1.10 -20.08
CA ALA A 205 7.04 1.68 -18.74
C ALA A 205 6.18 0.89 -17.74
N GLY A 206 5.12 0.22 -18.23
CA GLY A 206 4.16 -0.42 -17.34
C GLY A 206 2.97 -1.02 -18.04
N TYR A 207 1.95 -1.28 -17.25
CA TYR A 207 0.68 -1.80 -17.73
C TYR A 207 -0.46 -1.24 -16.91
N TYR A 208 -1.62 -1.07 -17.52
CA TYR A 208 -2.75 -0.49 -16.82
C TYR A 208 -4.07 -1.16 -17.21
N LYS A 209 -5.06 -1.01 -16.32
CA LYS A 209 -6.46 -1.33 -16.55
C LYS A 209 -7.30 -0.12 -16.15
N ILE A 210 -8.38 0.12 -16.88
CA ILE A 210 -9.36 1.17 -16.56
C ILE A 210 -10.72 0.50 -16.44
N ALA A 211 -11.47 0.89 -15.41
CA ALA A 211 -12.87 0.50 -15.23
C ALA A 211 -13.61 1.59 -14.48
N GLY A 212 -14.61 2.21 -15.13
CA GLY A 212 -15.28 3.40 -14.59
C GLY A 212 -14.28 4.48 -14.14
N ASN A 213 -14.28 4.81 -12.85
CA ASN A 213 -13.38 5.80 -12.25
C ASN A 213 -12.05 5.24 -11.74
N LEU A 214 -11.83 3.93 -11.81
CA LEU A 214 -10.59 3.29 -11.40
C LEU A 214 -9.59 3.29 -12.56
N THR A 215 -8.36 3.71 -12.27
CA THR A 215 -7.17 3.35 -13.06
C THR A 215 -6.25 2.52 -12.17
N GLU A 216 -6.00 1.28 -12.57
CA GLU A 216 -5.00 0.39 -11.98
C GLU A 216 -3.72 0.45 -12.82
N LEU A 217 -2.55 0.67 -12.21
CA LEU A 217 -1.28 0.87 -12.91
C LEU A 217 -0.13 0.08 -12.25
N LEU A 218 0.49 -0.82 -13.03
CA LEU A 218 1.79 -1.39 -12.71
C LEU A 218 2.90 -0.54 -13.31
N VAL A 219 3.84 -0.07 -12.49
CA VAL A 219 5.06 0.61 -12.94
C VAL A 219 6.23 -0.37 -12.90
N ARG A 220 6.84 -0.62 -14.06
CA ARG A 220 7.94 -1.60 -14.18
C ARG A 220 9.21 -1.07 -13.52
N ASN A 221 10.02 -2.01 -13.01
CA ASN A 221 11.32 -1.74 -12.38
C ASN A 221 11.29 -0.77 -11.17
N ALA A 222 10.11 -0.47 -10.64
CA ALA A 222 9.93 0.41 -9.49
C ALA A 222 9.62 -0.40 -8.22
N GLY A 223 10.18 0.02 -7.08
CA GLY A 223 9.88 -0.54 -5.75
C GLY A 223 8.67 0.13 -5.10
N HIS A 224 8.61 0.08 -3.77
CA HIS A 224 7.54 0.66 -2.95
C HIS A 224 7.41 2.18 -3.15
N MET A 225 8.56 2.87 -3.16
CA MET A 225 8.64 4.30 -3.46
C MET A 225 8.78 4.48 -4.97
N VAL A 226 7.67 4.34 -5.71
CA VAL A 226 7.67 4.42 -7.18
C VAL A 226 8.36 5.67 -7.76
N PRO A 227 8.23 6.88 -7.16
CA PRO A 227 8.89 8.07 -7.69
C PRO A 227 10.37 8.23 -7.33
N ALA A 228 10.95 7.33 -6.54
CA ALA A 228 12.32 7.45 -6.00
C ALA A 228 13.42 7.15 -7.02
#